data_AF-A0AAV6FUB8-F1
#
_entry.id   AF-A0AAV6FUB8-F1
#
_cell.length_a   1.000
_cell.length_b   1.000
_cell.length_c   1.000
_cell.angle_alpha   90.00
_cell.angle_beta   90.00
_cell.angle_gamma   90.00
#
_symmetry.space_group_name_H-M   'P 1'
#
loop_
_entity.id
_entity.type
_entity.pdbx_description
1 polymer ?
#
loop_
_entity_poly.entity_id
_entity_poly.type
_entity_poly.pdbx_seq_one_letter_code
_entity_poly.pdbx_strand_id
1 'polypeptide(L)'
;MDSFKTPLRRKLDSLECHFTWNLSGSKGQRVEGLREYLEEVCKGGGCPWEGHLYNLLGYIIYHITDSAEEALARLRQAEVALKEREPEGRGPRMLVNQANLAWVHYHLGELPKCHACLEEVARLQEDFPAPPGCELHPEVYGEKGWTQIKFEHDLKTQAVTNFEMALRGDPDRKEWHAGLAFAKYKVYFDSGNDELKEEIIEQLKRAKTMDPDNLRMSTLYLVASAAVGRKTEETTNEAEHLLQQIKPGCDGLGDLFHFFRNITALWLVPAERPRGLMSSPPHLYS
;
A
#
# COMPACT_ATOMS: atom_id res chain seq x y z
N MET A 1 22.08 -18.20 15.44
CA MET A 1 20.93 -18.93 16.04
C MET A 1 20.20 -19.79 14.98
N ASP A 2 20.88 -20.36 13.98
CA ASP A 2 20.23 -21.11 12.87
C ASP A 2 20.18 -22.63 13.04
N SER A 3 20.81 -23.18 14.08
CA SER A 3 21.02 -24.62 14.25
C SER A 3 19.77 -25.44 14.61
N PHE A 4 18.62 -24.83 14.90
CA PHE A 4 17.43 -25.52 15.43
C PHE A 4 16.19 -25.51 14.52
N LYS A 5 16.27 -24.87 13.33
CA LYS A 5 15.14 -24.82 12.40
C LYS A 5 15.04 -26.11 11.58
N THR A 6 13.84 -26.65 11.42
CA THR A 6 13.57 -27.78 10.52
C THR A 6 13.82 -27.37 9.06
N PRO A 7 14.11 -28.33 8.14
CA PRO A 7 14.26 -28.03 6.72
C PRO A 7 13.04 -27.28 6.14
N LEU A 8 11.83 -27.67 6.53
CA LEU A 8 10.60 -27.02 6.13
C LEU A 8 10.55 -25.55 6.63
N ARG A 9 10.91 -25.32 7.89
CA ARG A 9 10.95 -23.95 8.43
C ARG A 9 11.95 -23.06 7.69
N ARG A 10 13.13 -23.59 7.32
CA ARG A 10 14.11 -22.83 6.53
C ARG A 10 13.56 -22.47 5.14
N LYS A 11 12.83 -23.38 4.50
CA LYS A 11 12.18 -23.12 3.20
C LYS A 11 11.08 -22.05 3.32
N LEU A 12 10.33 -22.04 4.42
CA LEU A 12 9.34 -20.99 4.69
C LEU A 12 9.99 -19.63 4.95
N ASP A 13 11.07 -19.61 5.74
CA ASP A 13 11.84 -18.40 6.05
C ASP A 13 12.49 -17.76 4.80
N SER A 14 12.70 -18.52 3.71
CA SER A 14 13.24 -18.00 2.45
C SER A 14 12.18 -17.48 1.47
N LEU A 15 10.89 -17.58 1.80
CA LEU A 15 9.82 -17.04 0.94
C LEU A 15 9.77 -15.52 1.02
N GLU A 16 9.28 -14.87 -0.04
CA GLU A 16 8.99 -13.44 -0.04
C GLU A 16 7.51 -13.19 0.21
N CYS A 17 7.16 -12.89 1.47
CA CYS A 17 5.77 -12.67 1.88
C CYS A 17 5.69 -11.90 3.21
N HIS A 18 4.48 -11.58 3.68
CA HIS A 18 4.29 -10.75 4.86
C HIS A 18 4.95 -11.33 6.13
N PHE A 19 4.98 -12.67 6.25
CA PHE A 19 5.60 -13.38 7.38
C PHE A 19 7.15 -13.28 7.42
N THR A 20 7.79 -12.90 6.31
CA THR A 20 9.24 -12.80 6.18
C THR A 20 9.73 -11.37 5.92
N TRP A 21 8.83 -10.41 5.70
CA TRP A 21 9.15 -9.01 5.44
C TRP A 21 9.48 -8.18 6.68
N ASN A 22 9.61 -8.81 7.86
CA ASN A 22 10.00 -8.16 9.11
C ASN A 22 9.17 -6.90 9.41
N LEU A 23 7.84 -7.02 9.25
CA LEU A 23 6.90 -5.94 9.56
C LEU A 23 6.79 -5.70 11.09
N SER A 24 7.59 -6.42 11.89
CA SER A 24 7.66 -6.37 13.35
C SER A 24 8.36 -5.10 13.86
N GLY A 25 7.60 -4.00 13.86
CA GLY A 25 7.72 -2.87 14.79
C GLY A 25 6.34 -2.42 15.32
N SER A 26 5.30 -3.13 14.90
CA SER A 26 3.91 -2.66 14.88
C SER A 26 3.09 -3.35 15.97
N LYS A 27 3.51 -3.27 17.22
CA LYS A 27 2.69 -3.76 18.34
C LYS A 27 1.90 -2.60 18.92
N GLY A 28 0.57 -2.75 19.06
CA GLY A 28 -0.32 -1.78 19.70
C GLY A 28 -1.36 -1.14 18.78
N GLN A 29 -1.90 0.02 19.18
CA GLN A 29 -3.05 0.70 18.57
C GLN A 29 -2.93 0.95 17.06
N ARG A 30 -1.71 1.11 16.54
CA ARG A 30 -1.46 1.34 15.10
C ARG A 30 -1.90 0.16 14.23
N VAL A 31 -1.73 -1.07 14.70
CA VAL A 31 -2.08 -2.27 13.93
C VAL A 31 -3.58 -2.55 13.97
N GLU A 32 -4.24 -2.22 15.07
CA GLU A 32 -5.71 -2.26 15.15
C GLU A 32 -6.33 -1.24 14.19
N GLY A 33 -5.84 0.00 14.17
CA GLY A 33 -6.33 1.01 13.23
C GLY A 33 -6.07 0.62 11.76
N LEU A 34 -4.94 -0.03 11.46
CA LEU A 34 -4.67 -0.56 10.12
C LEU A 34 -5.63 -1.71 9.77
N ARG A 35 -5.94 -2.60 10.71
CA ARG A 35 -6.93 -3.66 10.52
C ARG A 35 -8.30 -3.07 10.18
N GLU A 36 -8.82 -2.15 11.00
CA GLU A 36 -10.13 -1.52 10.78
C GLU A 36 -10.21 -0.85 9.41
N TYR A 37 -9.17 -0.12 9.02
CA TYR A 37 -9.05 0.48 7.70
C TYR A 37 -9.09 -0.57 6.58
N LEU A 38 -8.29 -1.65 6.68
CA LEU A 38 -8.25 -2.69 5.66
C LEU A 38 -9.58 -3.43 5.54
N GLU A 39 -10.23 -3.73 6.66
CA GLU A 39 -11.57 -4.35 6.68
C GLU A 39 -12.60 -3.47 5.97
N GLU A 40 -12.57 -2.16 6.20
CA GLU A 40 -13.50 -1.23 5.56
C GLU A 40 -13.25 -1.10 4.05
N VAL A 41 -12.00 -0.96 3.64
CA VAL A 41 -11.64 -0.89 2.21
C VAL A 41 -12.02 -2.18 1.49
N CYS A 42 -11.82 -3.33 2.12
CA CYS A 42 -12.17 -4.63 1.53
C CYS A 42 -13.68 -4.86 1.43
N LYS A 43 -14.51 -4.27 2.31
CA LYS A 43 -15.98 -4.38 2.20
C LYS A 43 -16.55 -3.62 1.00
N GLY A 44 -15.90 -2.52 0.60
CA GLY A 44 -16.40 -1.64 -0.45
C GLY A 44 -16.45 -2.29 -1.84
N GLY A 45 -15.68 -3.35 -2.06
CA GLY A 45 -15.56 -4.04 -3.35
C GLY A 45 -14.99 -3.16 -4.46
N GLY A 46 -14.57 -3.77 -5.57
CA GLY A 46 -14.18 -3.04 -6.78
C GLY A 46 -12.81 -2.33 -6.70
N CYS A 47 -12.05 -2.50 -5.62
CA CYS A 47 -10.67 -2.07 -5.53
C CYS A 47 -9.78 -2.97 -6.41
N PRO A 48 -9.00 -2.44 -7.38
CA PRO A 48 -8.10 -3.24 -8.20
C PRO A 48 -7.06 -4.04 -7.40
N TRP A 49 -6.79 -3.61 -6.16
CA TRP A 49 -5.76 -4.14 -5.27
C TRP A 49 -6.31 -5.06 -4.18
N GLU A 50 -7.61 -5.37 -4.21
CA GLU A 50 -8.32 -6.12 -3.17
C GLU A 50 -7.60 -7.41 -2.73
N GLY A 51 -7.05 -8.17 -3.68
CA GLY A 51 -6.26 -9.36 -3.39
C GLY A 51 -5.05 -9.10 -2.48
N HIS A 52 -4.27 -8.06 -2.78
CA HIS A 52 -3.11 -7.64 -2.00
C HIS A 52 -3.52 -7.09 -0.62
N LEU A 53 -4.66 -6.38 -0.55
CA LEU A 53 -5.19 -5.89 0.73
C LEU A 53 -5.62 -7.04 1.64
N TYR A 54 -6.27 -8.07 1.08
CA TYR A 54 -6.61 -9.28 1.83
C TYR A 54 -5.38 -10.09 2.25
N ASN A 55 -4.30 -10.12 1.44
CA ASN A 55 -3.03 -10.73 1.85
C ASN A 55 -2.48 -10.07 3.13
N LEU A 56 -2.40 -8.74 3.13
CA LEU A 56 -1.95 -7.97 4.29
C LEU A 56 -2.91 -8.15 5.48
N LEU A 57 -4.22 -8.11 5.25
CA LEU A 57 -5.21 -8.29 6.30
C LEU A 57 -5.09 -9.67 6.96
N GLY A 58 -4.85 -10.74 6.19
CA GLY A 58 -4.60 -12.08 6.73
C GLY A 58 -3.39 -12.12 7.66
N TYR A 59 -2.27 -11.50 7.25
CA TYR A 59 -1.11 -11.34 8.13
C TYR A 59 -1.42 -10.54 9.39
N ILE A 60 -2.10 -9.40 9.26
CA ILE A 60 -2.43 -8.53 10.40
C ILE A 60 -3.33 -9.25 11.40
N ILE A 61 -4.37 -9.94 10.93
CA ILE A 61 -5.25 -10.74 11.79
C ILE A 61 -4.44 -11.79 12.55
N TYR A 62 -3.60 -12.56 11.86
CA TYR A 62 -2.75 -13.55 12.52
C TYR A 62 -1.92 -12.93 13.66
N HIS A 63 -1.33 -11.75 13.44
CA HIS A 63 -0.47 -11.10 14.43
C HIS A 63 -1.23 -10.47 15.60
N ILE A 64 -2.49 -10.10 15.42
CA ILE A 64 -3.32 -9.53 16.49
C ILE A 64 -3.98 -10.63 17.32
N THR A 65 -4.57 -11.64 16.65
CA THR A 65 -5.44 -12.63 17.28
C THR A 65 -4.76 -13.96 17.58
N ASP A 66 -3.57 -14.20 17.01
CA ASP A 66 -2.87 -15.50 17.02
C ASP A 66 -3.71 -16.63 16.39
N SER A 67 -4.77 -16.30 15.62
CA SER A 67 -5.60 -17.28 14.92
C SER A 67 -5.15 -17.48 13.47
N ALA A 68 -4.60 -18.65 13.20
CA ALA A 68 -4.26 -19.07 11.85
C ALA A 68 -5.51 -19.34 11.00
N GLU A 69 -6.62 -19.73 11.61
CA GLU A 69 -7.90 -19.98 10.93
C GLU A 69 -8.54 -18.70 10.39
N GLU A 70 -8.58 -17.64 11.19
CA GLU A 70 -9.10 -16.34 10.75
C GLU A 70 -8.22 -15.73 9.66
N ALA A 71 -6.89 -15.85 9.81
CA ALA A 71 -5.94 -15.44 8.80
C ALA A 71 -6.16 -16.20 7.48
N LEU A 72 -6.34 -17.53 7.55
CA LEU A 72 -6.60 -18.37 6.38
C LEU A 72 -7.84 -17.92 5.61
N ALA A 73 -8.92 -17.54 6.33
CA ALA A 73 -10.13 -17.05 5.69
C ALA A 73 -9.88 -15.81 4.82
N ARG A 74 -9.10 -14.84 5.32
CA ARG A 74 -8.72 -13.64 4.54
C ARG A 74 -7.80 -13.99 3.37
N LEU A 75 -6.83 -14.88 3.57
CA LEU A 75 -5.92 -15.29 2.49
C LEU A 75 -6.63 -16.05 1.36
N ARG A 76 -7.75 -16.74 1.66
CA ARG A 76 -8.61 -17.34 0.62
C ARG A 76 -9.41 -16.29 -0.14
N GLN A 77 -9.88 -15.23 0.53
CA GLN A 77 -10.49 -14.09 -0.15
C GLN A 77 -9.47 -13.39 -1.07
N ALA A 78 -8.22 -13.24 -0.61
CA ALA A 78 -7.13 -12.75 -1.43
C ALA A 78 -6.93 -13.62 -2.67
N GLU A 79 -6.84 -14.95 -2.49
CA GLU A 79 -6.64 -15.89 -3.59
C GLU A 79 -7.74 -15.77 -4.64
N VAL A 80 -9.02 -15.72 -4.23
CA VAL A 80 -10.15 -15.55 -5.16
C VAL A 80 -10.03 -14.23 -5.93
N ALA A 81 -9.84 -13.11 -5.24
CA ALA A 81 -9.75 -11.78 -5.87
C ALA A 81 -8.55 -11.65 -6.82
N LEU A 82 -7.44 -12.34 -6.54
CA LEU A 82 -6.28 -12.39 -7.43
C LEU A 82 -6.58 -13.22 -8.67
N LYS A 83 -7.15 -14.42 -8.52
CA LYS A 83 -7.49 -15.31 -9.65
C LYS A 83 -8.46 -14.65 -10.62
N GLU A 84 -9.47 -13.93 -10.13
CA GLU A 84 -10.44 -13.22 -10.98
C GLU A 84 -9.80 -12.14 -11.87
N ARG A 85 -8.60 -11.67 -11.51
CA ARG A 85 -7.88 -10.61 -12.23
C ARG A 85 -6.75 -11.13 -13.12
N GLU A 86 -6.39 -12.40 -12.98
CA GLU A 86 -5.33 -13.03 -13.77
C GLU A 86 -5.93 -13.79 -14.96
N PRO A 87 -5.28 -13.75 -16.13
CA PRO A 87 -5.61 -14.66 -17.21
C PRO A 87 -5.58 -16.11 -16.71
N GLU A 88 -6.60 -16.90 -17.08
CA GLU A 88 -6.71 -18.32 -16.71
C GLU A 88 -6.70 -18.59 -15.18
N GLY A 89 -6.93 -17.56 -14.37
CA GLY A 89 -6.92 -17.68 -12.92
C GLY A 89 -5.53 -17.91 -12.32
N ARG A 90 -4.45 -17.53 -13.02
CA ARG A 90 -3.09 -17.72 -12.49
C ARG A 90 -2.09 -16.70 -13.05
N GLY A 91 -1.33 -16.09 -12.16
CA GLY A 91 -0.29 -15.14 -12.55
C GLY A 91 0.64 -14.75 -11.40
N PRO A 92 1.67 -13.94 -11.67
CA PRO A 92 2.72 -13.60 -10.72
C PRO A 92 2.22 -12.88 -9.46
N ARG A 93 1.05 -12.21 -9.49
CA ARG A 93 0.45 -11.58 -8.30
C ARG A 93 0.06 -12.60 -7.22
N MET A 94 -0.03 -13.89 -7.57
CA MET A 94 -0.31 -14.95 -6.59
C MET A 94 0.91 -15.37 -5.77
N LEU A 95 2.13 -14.96 -6.13
CA LEU A 95 3.37 -15.39 -5.46
C LEU A 95 3.33 -15.13 -3.95
N VAL A 96 3.00 -13.90 -3.55
CA VAL A 96 2.92 -13.51 -2.14
C VAL A 96 1.76 -14.22 -1.44
N ASN A 97 0.61 -14.38 -2.10
CA ASN A 97 -0.55 -15.07 -1.55
C ASN A 97 -0.24 -16.54 -1.22
N GLN A 98 0.33 -17.29 -2.17
CA GLN A 98 0.68 -18.70 -1.97
C GLN A 98 1.77 -18.86 -0.89
N ALA A 99 2.72 -17.93 -0.82
CA ALA A 99 3.71 -17.91 0.24
C ALA A 99 3.08 -17.65 1.63
N ASN A 100 2.13 -16.70 1.75
CA ASN A 100 1.39 -16.49 3.00
C ASN A 100 0.55 -17.73 3.38
N LEU A 101 -0.11 -18.36 2.40
CA LEU A 101 -0.88 -19.60 2.62
C LEU A 101 0.01 -20.74 3.12
N ALA A 102 1.23 -20.88 2.58
CA ALA A 102 2.19 -21.88 3.05
C ALA A 102 2.53 -21.67 4.53
N TRP A 103 2.78 -20.42 4.94
CA TRP A 103 3.01 -20.06 6.33
C TRP A 103 1.83 -20.39 7.25
N VAL A 104 0.62 -19.99 6.86
CA VAL A 104 -0.59 -20.23 7.66
C VAL A 104 -0.92 -21.72 7.76
N HIS A 105 -0.81 -22.49 6.66
CA HIS A 105 -1.00 -23.94 6.69
C HIS A 105 0.07 -24.65 7.54
N TYR A 106 1.31 -24.14 7.57
CA TYR A 106 2.33 -24.63 8.50
C TYR A 106 1.93 -24.38 9.96
N HIS A 107 1.43 -23.19 10.29
CA HIS A 107 0.96 -22.85 11.64
C HIS A 107 -0.24 -23.69 12.09
N LEU A 108 -1.12 -24.08 11.16
CA LEU A 108 -2.24 -24.99 11.41
C LEU A 108 -1.82 -26.47 11.54
N GLY A 109 -0.55 -26.80 11.29
CA GLY A 109 -0.09 -28.19 11.22
C GLY A 109 -0.55 -28.96 9.98
N GLU A 110 -1.14 -28.27 8.99
CA GLU A 110 -1.64 -28.84 7.73
C GLU A 110 -0.50 -29.03 6.71
N LEU A 111 0.48 -29.86 7.06
CA LEU A 111 1.71 -30.02 6.30
C LEU A 111 1.50 -30.34 4.81
N PRO A 112 0.56 -31.21 4.38
CA PRO A 112 0.32 -31.45 2.95
C PRO A 112 -0.10 -30.20 2.19
N LYS A 113 -0.94 -29.34 2.79
CA LYS A 113 -1.37 -28.07 2.17
C LYS A 113 -0.24 -27.05 2.14
N CYS A 114 0.57 -27.00 3.20
CA CYS A 114 1.79 -26.19 3.21
C CYS A 114 2.74 -26.57 2.06
N HIS A 115 2.96 -27.87 1.82
CA HIS A 115 3.81 -28.33 0.71
C HIS A 115 3.20 -27.99 -0.65
N ALA A 116 1.90 -28.16 -0.83
CA ALA A 116 1.21 -27.79 -2.07
C ALA A 116 1.37 -26.29 -2.39
N CYS A 117 1.25 -25.41 -1.39
CA CYS A 117 1.51 -23.98 -1.57
C CYS A 117 2.99 -23.70 -1.94
N LEU A 118 3.94 -24.40 -1.33
CA LEU A 118 5.37 -24.27 -1.66
C LEU A 118 5.69 -24.73 -3.08
N GLU A 119 5.06 -25.80 -3.54
CA GLU A 119 5.15 -26.28 -4.93
C GLU A 119 4.55 -25.26 -5.89
N GLU A 120 3.40 -24.67 -5.55
CA GLU A 120 2.77 -23.65 -6.37
C GLU A 120 3.62 -22.37 -6.47
N VAL A 121 4.25 -21.93 -5.38
CA VAL A 121 5.21 -20.81 -5.41
C VAL A 121 6.36 -21.13 -6.38
N ALA A 122 6.95 -22.33 -6.29
CA ALA A 122 8.05 -22.72 -7.18
C ALA A 122 7.59 -22.75 -8.65
N ARG A 123 6.41 -23.28 -8.93
CA ARG A 123 5.83 -23.31 -10.28
C ARG A 123 5.55 -21.91 -10.81
N LEU A 124 5.04 -21.00 -9.98
CA LEU A 124 4.80 -19.60 -10.36
C LEU A 124 6.11 -18.88 -10.70
N GLN A 125 7.19 -19.15 -9.96
CA GLN A 125 8.51 -18.59 -10.24
C GLN A 125 9.12 -19.13 -11.52
N GLU A 126 8.86 -20.40 -11.86
CA GLU A 126 9.32 -21.01 -13.12
C GLU A 126 8.55 -20.46 -14.33
N ASP A 127 7.22 -20.38 -14.23
CA ASP A 127 6.36 -19.91 -15.32
C ASP A 127 6.44 -18.39 -15.53
N PHE A 128 6.69 -17.63 -14.45
CA PHE A 128 6.79 -16.16 -14.46
C PHE A 128 8.10 -15.72 -13.79
N PRO A 129 9.25 -15.97 -14.44
CA PRO A 129 10.55 -15.65 -13.87
C PRO A 129 10.74 -14.13 -13.71
N ALA A 130 11.58 -13.75 -12.76
CA ALA A 130 11.98 -12.35 -12.61
C ALA A 130 12.66 -11.84 -13.90
N PRO A 131 12.40 -10.59 -14.34
CA PRO A 131 13.09 -10.00 -15.47
C PRO A 131 14.61 -9.96 -15.27
N PRO A 132 15.42 -9.96 -16.36
CA PRO A 132 16.87 -9.87 -16.26
C PRO A 132 17.33 -8.70 -15.38
N GLY A 133 18.23 -8.98 -14.43
CA GLY A 133 18.74 -7.97 -13.49
C GLY A 133 17.83 -7.70 -12.28
N CYS A 134 16.68 -8.37 -12.16
CA CYS A 134 15.83 -8.35 -10.97
C CYS A 134 16.00 -9.65 -10.17
N GLU A 135 16.16 -9.54 -8.85
CA GLU A 135 16.23 -10.72 -7.96
C GLU A 135 14.84 -11.32 -7.73
N LEU A 136 13.83 -10.46 -7.56
CA LEU A 136 12.43 -10.87 -7.38
C LEU A 136 11.58 -10.42 -8.57
N HIS A 137 10.45 -11.11 -8.76
CA HIS A 137 9.46 -10.68 -9.73
C HIS A 137 8.90 -9.29 -9.34
N PRO A 138 8.70 -8.34 -10.28
CA PRO A 138 8.27 -6.98 -9.97
C PRO A 138 6.96 -6.86 -9.19
N GLU A 139 6.01 -7.77 -9.41
CA GLU A 139 4.77 -7.85 -8.60
C GLU A 139 5.06 -8.08 -7.09
N VAL A 140 6.10 -8.84 -6.75
CA VAL A 140 6.51 -9.05 -5.35
C VAL A 140 7.10 -7.76 -4.77
N TYR A 141 7.98 -7.08 -5.52
CA TYR A 141 8.51 -5.78 -5.10
C TYR A 141 7.40 -4.74 -4.93
N GLY A 142 6.45 -4.69 -5.85
CA GLY A 142 5.30 -3.79 -5.80
C GLY A 142 4.43 -4.01 -4.57
N GLU A 143 4.05 -5.26 -4.28
CA GLU A 143 3.28 -5.59 -3.07
C GLU A 143 4.07 -5.28 -1.80
N LYS A 144 5.37 -5.61 -1.76
CA LYS A 144 6.26 -5.31 -0.63
C LYS A 144 6.34 -3.80 -0.36
N GLY A 145 6.49 -2.98 -1.40
CA GLY A 145 6.50 -1.53 -1.29
C GLY A 145 5.17 -0.98 -0.74
N TRP A 146 4.05 -1.43 -1.29
CA TRP A 146 2.71 -1.02 -0.83
C TRP A 146 2.38 -1.48 0.59
N THR A 147 2.94 -2.60 1.02
CA THR A 147 2.83 -3.06 2.40
C THR A 147 3.68 -2.20 3.32
N GLN A 148 4.98 -2.06 3.05
CA GLN A 148 5.94 -1.40 3.94
C GLN A 148 5.65 0.10 4.16
N ILE A 149 5.08 0.80 3.18
CA ILE A 149 4.71 2.22 3.33
C ILE A 149 3.66 2.49 4.42
N LYS A 150 2.91 1.46 4.84
CA LYS A 150 1.88 1.54 5.89
C LYS A 150 2.47 1.48 7.31
N PHE A 151 3.78 1.25 7.43
CA PHE A 151 4.45 1.03 8.71
C PHE A 151 5.40 2.18 9.09
N GLU A 152 6.37 1.90 9.96
CA GLU A 152 7.34 2.88 10.48
C GLU A 152 8.23 3.48 9.39
N HIS A 153 8.91 4.59 9.73
CA HIS A 153 9.74 5.36 8.81
C HIS A 153 10.79 4.51 8.07
N ASP A 154 11.48 3.60 8.77
CA ASP A 154 12.50 2.75 8.16
C ASP A 154 11.91 1.82 7.08
N LEU A 155 10.72 1.28 7.32
CA LEU A 155 9.99 0.47 6.33
C LEU A 155 9.49 1.33 5.16
N LYS A 156 9.05 2.57 5.41
CA LYS A 156 8.70 3.51 4.32
C LYS A 156 9.91 3.82 3.44
N THR A 157 11.09 3.94 4.03
CA THR A 157 12.35 4.13 3.27
C THR A 157 12.62 2.90 2.39
N GLN A 158 12.47 1.68 2.92
CA GLN A 158 12.58 0.45 2.13
C GLN A 158 11.50 0.35 1.04
N ALA A 159 10.30 0.89 1.26
CA ALA A 159 9.25 0.92 0.26
C ALA A 159 9.67 1.70 -0.99
N VAL A 160 10.41 2.81 -0.84
CA VAL A 160 10.99 3.56 -1.98
C VAL A 160 11.86 2.63 -2.83
N THR A 161 12.82 1.93 -2.20
CA THR A 161 13.69 1.00 -2.90
C THR A 161 12.91 -0.13 -3.58
N ASN A 162 11.88 -0.68 -2.93
CA ASN A 162 11.05 -1.72 -3.52
C ASN A 162 10.30 -1.22 -4.77
N PHE A 163 9.72 -0.01 -4.75
CA PHE A 163 9.09 0.55 -5.95
C PHE A 163 10.10 0.83 -7.07
N GLU A 164 11.29 1.31 -6.75
CA GLU A 164 12.37 1.48 -7.73
C GLU A 164 12.78 0.14 -8.36
N MET A 165 12.88 -0.92 -7.57
CA MET A 165 13.18 -2.27 -8.07
C MET A 165 12.04 -2.82 -8.94
N ALA A 166 10.78 -2.61 -8.54
CA ALA A 166 9.62 -3.00 -9.34
C ALA A 166 9.64 -2.31 -10.72
N LEU A 167 9.88 -0.99 -10.74
CA LEU A 167 9.94 -0.18 -11.97
C LEU A 167 11.15 -0.49 -12.87
N ARG A 168 12.22 -1.12 -12.34
CA ARG A 168 13.29 -1.64 -13.21
C ARG A 168 12.80 -2.82 -14.06
N GLY A 169 11.89 -3.63 -13.52
CA GLY A 169 11.34 -4.78 -14.23
C GLY A 169 10.13 -4.44 -15.10
N ASP A 170 9.32 -3.45 -14.73
CA ASP A 170 8.22 -2.90 -15.56
C ASP A 170 8.20 -1.36 -15.46
N PRO A 171 8.92 -0.66 -16.35
CA PRO A 171 9.07 0.79 -16.29
C PRO A 171 7.80 1.60 -16.53
N ASP A 172 6.78 1.00 -17.14
CA ASP A 172 5.55 1.68 -17.55
C ASP A 172 4.40 1.46 -16.57
N ARG A 173 4.63 0.70 -15.49
CA ARG A 173 3.61 0.36 -14.51
C ARG A 173 3.16 1.58 -13.69
N LYS A 174 2.04 2.16 -14.08
CA LYS A 174 1.48 3.39 -13.49
C LYS A 174 1.30 3.29 -11.97
N GLU A 175 0.98 2.12 -11.44
CA GLU A 175 0.70 1.97 -10.00
C GLU A 175 1.96 1.94 -9.16
N TRP A 176 3.09 1.54 -9.73
CA TRP A 176 4.37 1.61 -9.04
C TRP A 176 5.01 2.99 -9.16
N HIS A 177 4.72 3.75 -10.23
CA HIS A 177 5.02 5.21 -10.25
C HIS A 177 4.25 5.95 -9.16
N ALA A 178 2.95 5.65 -8.99
CA ALA A 178 2.15 6.21 -7.90
C ALA A 178 2.69 5.80 -6.52
N GLY A 179 3.06 4.52 -6.36
CA GLY A 179 3.69 4.00 -5.15
C GLY A 179 5.00 4.70 -4.82
N LEU A 180 5.89 4.86 -5.80
CA LEU A 180 7.18 5.53 -5.65
C LEU A 180 7.02 6.99 -5.26
N ALA A 181 6.17 7.74 -5.97
CA ALA A 181 5.92 9.14 -5.68
C ALA A 181 5.34 9.33 -4.27
N PHE A 182 4.39 8.46 -3.87
CA PHE A 182 3.82 8.49 -2.53
C PHE A 182 4.86 8.14 -1.46
N ALA A 183 5.70 7.13 -1.68
CA ALA A 183 6.76 6.74 -0.76
C ALA A 183 7.77 7.86 -0.54
N LYS A 184 8.29 8.45 -1.63
CA LYS A 184 9.24 9.56 -1.55
C LYS A 184 8.61 10.78 -0.89
N TYR A 185 7.36 11.10 -1.19
CA TYR A 185 6.62 12.16 -0.49
C TYR A 185 6.58 11.93 1.03
N LYS A 186 6.21 10.72 1.47
CA LYS A 186 6.08 10.39 2.90
C LYS A 186 7.39 10.37 3.67
N VAL A 187 8.52 10.09 3.01
CA VAL A 187 9.83 9.93 3.66
C VAL A 187 10.66 11.21 3.57
N TYR A 188 10.63 11.90 2.44
CA TYR A 188 11.64 12.90 2.11
C TYR A 188 11.13 14.33 1.90
N PHE A 189 9.81 14.53 1.73
CA PHE A 189 9.28 15.85 1.37
C PHE A 189 9.56 16.92 2.43
N ASP A 190 9.45 16.54 3.71
CA ASP A 190 9.69 17.44 4.85
C ASP A 190 11.16 17.42 5.34
N SER A 191 12.09 16.87 4.56
CA SER A 191 13.51 16.76 4.93
C SER A 191 14.26 18.10 5.00
N GLY A 192 13.64 19.19 4.51
CA GLY A 192 14.28 20.50 4.37
C GLY A 192 15.19 20.64 3.15
N ASN A 193 15.30 19.62 2.30
CA ASN A 193 16.02 19.68 1.03
C ASN A 193 15.08 20.12 -0.10
N ASP A 194 15.28 21.35 -0.60
CA ASP A 194 14.41 21.91 -1.65
C ASP A 194 14.59 21.23 -3.01
N GLU A 195 15.81 20.79 -3.38
CA GLU A 195 16.01 20.02 -4.63
C GLU A 195 15.23 18.71 -4.60
N LEU A 196 15.22 18.03 -3.45
CA LEU A 196 14.49 16.79 -3.27
C LEU A 196 12.96 17.00 -3.28
N LYS A 197 12.47 18.12 -2.72
CA LYS A 197 11.05 18.49 -2.84
C LYS A 197 10.65 18.68 -4.30
N GLU A 198 11.49 19.34 -5.09
CA GLU A 198 11.25 19.55 -6.51
C GLU A 198 11.20 18.23 -7.28
N GLU A 199 12.12 17.32 -7.02
CA GLU A 199 12.11 15.98 -7.60
C GLU A 199 10.80 15.24 -7.26
N ILE A 200 10.36 15.29 -6.00
CA ILE A 200 9.11 14.65 -5.55
C ILE A 200 7.90 15.26 -6.24
N ILE A 201 7.84 16.58 -6.39
CA ILE A 201 6.73 17.27 -7.08
C ILE A 201 6.66 16.81 -8.54
N GLU A 202 7.80 16.71 -9.23
CA GLU A 202 7.82 16.24 -10.62
C GLU A 202 7.43 14.76 -10.73
N GLN A 203 7.83 13.93 -9.77
CA GLN A 203 7.38 12.54 -9.70
C GLN A 203 5.87 12.42 -9.46
N LEU A 204 5.29 13.23 -8.56
CA LEU A 204 3.85 13.28 -8.32
C LEU A 204 3.10 13.73 -9.58
N LYS A 205 3.64 14.74 -10.28
CA LYS A 205 3.10 15.21 -11.55
C LYS A 205 3.10 14.11 -12.61
N ARG A 206 4.22 13.39 -12.76
CA ARG A 206 4.32 12.25 -13.67
C ARG A 206 3.30 11.17 -13.33
N ALA A 207 3.19 10.78 -12.07
CA ALA A 207 2.24 9.76 -11.62
C ALA A 207 0.78 10.18 -11.91
N LYS A 208 0.42 11.44 -11.63
CA LYS A 208 -0.86 12.05 -11.99
C LYS A 208 -1.12 12.00 -13.50
N THR A 209 -0.12 12.31 -14.33
CA THR A 209 -0.27 12.27 -15.80
C THR A 209 -0.44 10.85 -16.33
N MET A 210 0.25 9.87 -15.72
CA MET A 210 0.14 8.46 -16.12
C MET A 210 -1.19 7.82 -15.72
N ASP A 211 -1.80 8.28 -14.62
CA ASP A 211 -3.08 7.77 -14.11
C ASP A 211 -3.99 8.93 -13.66
N PRO A 212 -4.65 9.66 -14.59
CA PRO A 212 -5.45 10.84 -14.27
C PRO A 212 -6.62 10.56 -13.31
N ASP A 213 -7.13 9.32 -13.29
CA ASP A 213 -8.20 8.89 -12.40
C ASP A 213 -7.71 8.60 -10.96
N ASN A 214 -6.39 8.60 -10.74
CA ASN A 214 -5.81 8.43 -9.42
C ASN A 214 -5.90 9.75 -8.62
N LEU A 215 -7.07 9.94 -8.00
CA LEU A 215 -7.37 11.16 -7.23
C LEU A 215 -6.34 11.43 -6.13
N ARG A 216 -5.73 10.39 -5.54
CA ARG A 216 -4.67 10.56 -4.52
C ARG A 216 -3.43 11.23 -5.09
N MET A 217 -2.97 10.83 -6.27
CA MET A 217 -1.79 11.46 -6.90
C MET A 217 -2.09 12.91 -7.27
N SER A 218 -3.29 13.18 -7.79
CA SER A 218 -3.76 14.54 -8.06
C SER A 218 -3.77 15.40 -6.79
N THR A 219 -4.36 14.90 -5.70
CA THR A 219 -4.36 15.57 -4.40
C THR A 219 -2.95 15.86 -3.88
N LEU A 220 -2.07 14.86 -3.86
CA LEU A 220 -0.72 15.01 -3.33
C LEU A 220 0.11 15.99 -4.16
N TYR A 221 -0.04 15.99 -5.49
CA TYR A 221 0.59 16.98 -6.36
C TYR A 221 0.17 18.40 -5.99
N LEU A 222 -1.11 18.65 -5.75
CA LEU A 222 -1.63 19.96 -5.37
C LEU A 222 -1.13 20.39 -3.98
N VAL A 223 -1.13 19.46 -3.01
CA VAL A 223 -0.58 19.70 -1.65
C VAL A 223 0.90 20.05 -1.72
N ALA A 224 1.69 19.24 -2.42
CA ALA A 224 3.13 19.44 -2.55
C ALA A 224 3.46 20.75 -3.27
N SER A 225 2.71 21.08 -4.34
CA SER A 225 2.88 22.34 -5.08
C SER A 225 2.55 23.55 -4.21
N ALA A 226 1.46 23.49 -3.43
CA ALA A 226 1.10 24.57 -2.52
C ALA A 226 2.15 24.77 -1.41
N ALA A 227 2.75 23.69 -0.90
CA ALA A 227 3.79 23.74 0.14
C ALA A 227 5.07 24.47 -0.30
N VAL A 228 5.34 24.53 -1.61
CA VAL A 228 6.46 25.31 -2.19
C VAL A 228 6.02 26.64 -2.80
N GLY A 229 4.82 27.12 -2.47
CA GLY A 229 4.31 28.43 -2.89
C GLY A 229 3.75 28.49 -4.31
N ARG A 230 3.53 27.35 -4.98
CA ARG A 230 2.97 27.28 -6.35
C ARG A 230 1.45 27.20 -6.38
N LYS A 231 0.80 27.94 -5.48
CA LYS A 231 -0.65 27.98 -5.43
C LYS A 231 -1.17 29.02 -6.41
N THR A 232 -1.95 28.58 -7.39
CA THR A 232 -2.63 29.42 -8.38
C THR A 232 -4.16 29.26 -8.29
N GLU A 233 -4.90 30.15 -8.95
CA GLU A 233 -6.36 30.02 -9.09
C GLU A 233 -6.73 28.68 -9.76
N GLU A 234 -6.00 28.27 -10.80
CA GLU A 234 -6.20 26.99 -11.49
C GLU A 234 -6.03 25.78 -10.55
N THR A 235 -4.93 25.73 -9.77
CA THR A 235 -4.72 24.63 -8.80
C THR A 235 -5.76 24.63 -7.68
N THR A 236 -6.34 25.79 -7.36
CA THR A 236 -7.41 25.91 -6.36
C THR A 236 -8.71 25.36 -6.92
N ASN A 237 -9.08 25.74 -8.15
CA ASN A 237 -10.25 25.21 -8.85
C ASN A 237 -10.16 23.69 -9.04
N GLU A 238 -8.96 23.18 -9.36
CA GLU A 238 -8.73 21.73 -9.46
C GLU A 238 -8.96 21.03 -8.12
N ALA A 239 -8.46 21.59 -7.02
CA ALA A 239 -8.66 21.03 -5.68
C ALA A 239 -10.15 21.02 -5.27
N GLU A 240 -10.90 22.07 -5.60
CA GLU A 240 -12.34 22.14 -5.36
C GLU A 240 -13.11 21.08 -6.15
N HIS A 241 -12.73 20.85 -7.41
CA HIS A 241 -13.31 19.79 -8.21
C HIS A 241 -13.01 18.40 -7.63
N LEU A 242 -11.77 18.16 -7.17
CA LEU A 242 -11.40 16.89 -6.52
C LEU A 242 -12.21 16.64 -5.23
N LEU A 243 -12.46 17.67 -4.42
CA LEU A 243 -13.31 17.54 -3.22
C LEU A 243 -14.72 17.03 -3.54
N GLN A 244 -15.29 17.41 -4.70
CA GLN A 244 -16.62 16.95 -5.11
C GLN A 244 -16.63 15.47 -5.51
N GLN A 245 -15.49 14.92 -5.92
CA GLN A 245 -15.37 13.55 -6.40
C GLN A 245 -14.98 12.55 -5.31
N ILE A 246 -14.23 12.99 -4.31
CA ILE A 246 -13.73 12.08 -3.29
C ILE A 246 -14.84 11.74 -2.30
N LYS A 247 -15.18 10.44 -2.23
CA LYS A 247 -16.18 9.93 -1.30
C LYS A 247 -15.64 9.99 0.15
N PRO A 248 -16.48 10.33 1.15
CA PRO A 248 -16.16 10.19 2.57
C PRO A 248 -15.57 8.81 2.87
N GLY A 249 -14.38 8.77 3.46
CA GLY A 249 -13.66 7.52 3.79
C GLY A 249 -12.64 7.03 2.75
N CYS A 250 -12.48 7.68 1.60
CA CYS A 250 -11.43 7.33 0.63
C CYS A 250 -10.06 7.95 0.95
N ASP A 251 -8.98 7.23 0.57
CA ASP A 251 -7.61 7.74 0.57
C ASP A 251 -7.53 9.08 -0.17
N GLY A 252 -7.01 10.13 0.49
CA GLY A 252 -6.85 11.47 -0.06
C GLY A 252 -7.68 12.57 0.63
N LEU A 253 -8.74 12.22 1.38
CA LEU A 253 -9.51 13.24 2.13
C LEU A 253 -8.70 13.94 3.21
N GLY A 254 -7.90 13.19 3.98
CA GLY A 254 -7.03 13.79 5.00
C GLY A 254 -6.00 14.75 4.41
N ASP A 255 -5.44 14.39 3.25
CA ASP A 255 -4.46 15.20 2.52
C ASP A 255 -5.12 16.45 1.90
N LEU A 256 -6.34 16.34 1.38
CA LEU A 256 -7.12 17.51 0.96
C LEU A 256 -7.54 18.41 2.13
N PHE A 257 -7.96 17.87 3.27
CA PHE A 257 -8.24 18.71 4.44
C PHE A 257 -6.98 19.47 4.89
N HIS A 258 -5.78 18.91 4.73
CA HIS A 258 -4.53 19.64 4.93
C HIS A 258 -4.32 20.75 3.88
N PHE A 259 -4.56 20.48 2.58
CA PHE A 259 -4.56 21.49 1.50
C PHE A 259 -5.47 22.68 1.83
N PHE A 260 -6.71 22.41 2.25
CA PHE A 260 -7.72 23.44 2.53
C PHE A 260 -7.48 24.18 3.86
N ARG A 261 -6.87 23.56 4.88
CA ARG A 261 -6.52 24.26 6.14
C ARG A 261 -5.44 25.33 5.95
N ASN A 262 -4.57 25.18 4.95
CA ASN A 262 -3.62 26.23 4.54
C ASN A 262 -4.29 27.37 3.72
N ILE A 263 -5.61 27.31 3.48
CA ILE A 263 -6.38 28.38 2.83
C ILE A 263 -6.92 29.41 3.84
N THR A 264 -7.22 28.99 5.07
CA THR A 264 -7.90 29.85 6.05
C THR A 264 -7.05 30.97 6.65
N ALA A 265 -5.75 31.08 6.32
CA ALA A 265 -4.88 32.14 6.82
C ALA A 265 -4.73 33.36 5.88
N LEU A 266 -5.26 33.34 4.65
CA LEU A 266 -4.98 34.41 3.67
C LEU A 266 -6.20 35.10 3.04
N TRP A 267 -7.43 34.72 3.38
CA TRP A 267 -8.62 35.51 3.04
C TRP A 267 -9.64 35.50 4.18
N LEU A 268 -9.54 36.48 5.07
CA LEU A 268 -10.64 36.90 5.93
C LEU A 268 -11.52 37.87 5.13
N VAL A 269 -12.79 37.51 4.92
CA VAL A 269 -14.04 38.30 5.11
C VAL A 269 -15.19 37.65 4.28
N PRO A 270 -16.44 37.64 4.78
CA PRO A 270 -17.26 36.43 4.86
C PRO A 270 -18.52 36.43 3.97
N ALA A 271 -18.98 35.25 3.56
CA ALA A 271 -20.41 34.97 3.45
C ALA A 271 -20.67 33.45 3.47
N GLU A 272 -21.48 33.05 4.46
CA GLU A 272 -22.32 31.84 4.52
C GLU A 272 -21.64 30.46 4.63
N ARG A 273 -21.51 30.01 5.90
CA ARG A 273 -21.47 28.58 6.24
C ARG A 273 -22.82 27.92 5.92
N PRO A 274 -22.87 26.79 5.21
CA PRO A 274 -23.98 25.87 5.35
C PRO A 274 -23.97 25.32 6.77
N ARG A 275 -25.02 25.60 7.55
CA ARG A 275 -25.25 24.95 8.85
C ARG A 275 -25.64 23.50 8.60
N GLY A 276 -24.87 22.58 9.17
CA GLY A 276 -25.29 21.19 9.32
C GLY A 276 -24.14 20.23 9.08
N LEU A 277 -23.39 19.95 10.15
CA LEU A 277 -22.70 18.70 10.48
C LEU A 277 -21.67 19.01 11.58
N MET A 278 -22.17 19.21 12.81
CA MET A 278 -21.34 19.08 14.01
C MET A 278 -21.58 17.70 14.59
N SER A 279 -20.64 16.80 14.35
CA SER A 279 -20.19 15.84 15.35
C SER A 279 -18.70 15.62 15.13
N SER A 280 -17.90 16.20 16.02
CA SER A 280 -16.44 16.12 16.06
C SER A 280 -15.96 14.67 16.11
N PRO A 281 -14.90 14.28 15.38
CA PRO A 281 -14.10 13.12 15.74
C PRO A 281 -12.94 13.52 16.68
N PRO A 282 -12.49 12.60 17.54
CA PRO A 282 -11.46 12.87 18.55
C PRO A 282 -10.08 13.06 17.92
N HIS A 283 -9.32 13.95 18.54
CA HIS A 283 -7.93 14.25 18.22
C HIS A 283 -7.04 13.00 18.33
N LEU A 284 -6.37 12.62 17.25
CA LEU A 284 -5.22 11.72 17.28
C LEU A 284 -4.14 12.23 16.32
N TYR A 285 -3.17 12.95 16.89
CA TYR A 285 -1.83 13.14 16.32
C TYR A 285 -0.83 12.87 17.44
N SER A 286 -0.19 11.70 17.40
CA SER A 286 1.15 11.36 17.92
C SER A 286 1.49 9.96 17.41
#